data_AF-A0A950M9E0-F1
#
_entry.id   AF-A0A950M9E0-F1
#
_cell.length_a   1.000
_cell.length_b   1.000
_cell.length_c   1.000
_cell.angle_alpha   90.00
_cell.angle_beta   90.00
_cell.angle_gamma   90.00
#
_symmetry.space_group_name_H-M   'P 1'
#
loop_
_entity.id
_entity.type
_entity.pdbx_description
1 polymer ?
#
loop_
_entity_poly.entity_id
_entity_poly.type
_entity_poly.pdbx_seq_one_letter_code
_entity_poly.pdbx_strand_id
1 'polypeptide(L)' 'ARARIQVRVDRLVHGNPGLCRNLTDGVSELKIDCGPGYRVYFTERGGVLIVLLAGGDKSSQNKDIQRAIALAKNL' A
#
# COMPACT_ATOMS: atom_id res chain seq x y z
N ALA A 1 -5.53 -2.03 15.68
CA ALA A 1 -4.89 -1.77 14.37
C ALA A 1 -5.80 -2.13 13.19
N ARG A 2 -6.26 -3.39 13.07
CA ARG A 2 -7.04 -3.90 11.92
C ARG A 2 -8.18 -2.99 11.43
N ALA A 3 -9.05 -2.52 12.32
CA ALA A 3 -10.16 -1.64 11.92
C ALA A 3 -9.68 -0.32 11.26
N ARG A 4 -8.59 0.28 11.74
CA ARG A 4 -8.02 1.50 11.15
C ARG A 4 -7.40 1.25 9.78
N ILE A 5 -6.79 0.07 9.60
CA ILE A 5 -6.25 -0.36 8.31
C ILE A 5 -7.39 -0.56 7.32
N GLN A 6 -8.45 -1.28 7.72
CA GLN A 6 -9.64 -1.50 6.89
C GLN A 6 -10.24 -0.18 6.42
N VAL A 7 -10.51 0.77 7.33
CA VAL A 7 -11.07 2.08 6.97
C VAL A 7 -10.19 2.82 5.96
N ARG A 8 -8.86 2.71 6.06
CA ARG A 8 -7.95 3.35 5.10
C ARG A 8 -7.96 2.67 3.73
N VAL A 9 -8.06 1.35 3.69
CA VAL A 9 -8.22 0.59 2.44
C VAL A 9 -9.58 0.90 1.79
N ASP A 10 -10.66 0.97 2.56
CA ASP A 10 -11.99 1.31 2.05
C ASP A 10 -11.97 2.71 1.42
N ARG A 11 -11.34 3.69 2.06
CA ARG A 11 -11.20 5.03 1.47
C ARG A 11 -10.38 5.02 0.18
N LEU A 12 -9.31 4.22 0.12
CA LEU A 12 -8.50 4.04 -1.08
C LEU A 12 -9.36 3.50 -2.24
N VAL A 13 -10.23 2.52 -2.00
CA VAL A 13 -11.17 1.98 -3.00
C VAL A 13 -12.11 3.07 -3.55
N HIS A 14 -12.51 4.04 -2.72
CA HIS A 14 -13.33 5.17 -3.12
C HIS A 14 -12.53 6.36 -3.67
N GLY A 15 -11.25 6.18 -4.02
CA GLY A 15 -10.40 7.22 -4.59
C GLY A 15 -9.90 8.27 -3.57
N ASN A 16 -9.98 7.98 -2.27
CA ASN A 16 -9.52 8.87 -1.20
C ASN A 16 -8.43 8.22 -0.33
N PRO A 17 -7.22 7.97 -0.86
CA PRO A 17 -6.15 7.31 -0.12
C PRO A 17 -5.67 8.07 1.13
N GLY A 18 -5.87 9.39 1.17
CA GLY A 18 -5.22 10.25 2.15
C GLY A 18 -3.71 10.29 1.92
N LEU A 19 -2.91 10.06 2.97
CA LEU A 19 -1.46 10.12 2.86
C LEU A 19 -0.90 8.87 2.16
N CYS A 20 -0.53 9.04 0.90
CA CYS A 20 0.20 8.04 0.11
C CYS A 20 1.50 8.61 -0.46
N ARG A 21 2.42 7.72 -0.84
CA ARG A 21 3.67 8.03 -1.53
C ARG A 21 3.74 7.20 -2.80
N ASN A 22 3.95 7.84 -3.94
CA ASN A 22 4.26 7.14 -5.17
C ASN A 22 5.69 6.58 -5.09
N LEU A 23 5.86 5.33 -5.46
CA LEU A 23 7.13 4.64 -5.59
C LEU A 23 7.44 4.42 -7.07
N THR A 24 8.48 3.64 -7.35
CA THR A 24 8.84 3.26 -8.72
C THR A 24 7.91 2.16 -9.25
N ASP A 25 7.97 1.93 -10.57
CA ASP A 25 7.27 0.82 -11.24
C ASP A 25 5.74 0.82 -11.02
N GLY A 26 5.13 2.00 -10.86
CA GLY A 26 3.68 2.13 -10.70
C GLY A 26 3.14 1.66 -9.35
N VAL A 27 4.02 1.42 -8.36
CA VAL A 27 3.63 1.06 -7.00
C VAL A 27 3.42 2.32 -6.16
N SER A 28 2.42 2.28 -5.27
CA SER A 28 2.16 3.32 -4.29
C SER A 28 2.12 2.73 -2.88
N GLU A 29 2.61 3.49 -1.92
CA GLU A 29 2.58 3.17 -0.50
C GLU A 29 1.52 4.01 0.21
N LEU A 30 0.54 3.35 0.82
CA LEU A 30 -0.43 3.96 1.72
C LEU A 30 0.13 3.98 3.15
N LYS A 31 0.29 5.18 3.71
CA LYS A 31 0.83 5.37 5.06
C LYS A 31 -0.30 5.45 6.09
N ILE A 32 -0.26 4.52 7.04
CA ILE A 32 -1.25 4.39 8.11
C ILE A 32 -0.56 4.55 9.45
N ASP A 33 -0.56 5.79 9.96
CA ASP A 33 0.10 6.15 11.21
C ASP A 33 -0.77 5.73 12.41
N CYS A 34 -0.78 4.44 12.71
CA CYS A 34 -1.29 3.89 13.95
C CYS A 34 -0.41 2.75 14.44
N GLY A 35 -0.22 2.64 15.76
CA GLY A 35 0.67 1.65 16.36
C GLY A 35 2.10 1.74 15.77
N PRO A 36 2.67 0.64 15.24
CA PRO A 36 4.03 0.63 14.69
C PRO A 36 4.17 1.40 13.35
N GLY A 37 3.08 1.94 12.81
CA GLY A 37 3.06 2.67 11.54
C GLY A 37 2.99 1.69 10.37
N TYR A 38 1.77 1.29 10.02
CA TYR A 38 1.54 0.31 8.96
C TYR A 38 1.70 0.91 7.57
N ARG A 39 2.11 0.07 6.61
CA ARG A 39 2.25 0.37 5.18
C ARG A 39 1.50 -0.68 4.37
N VAL A 40 0.61 -0.21 3.51
CA VAL A 40 -0.08 -1.04 2.52
C VAL A 40 0.41 -0.61 1.15
N TYR A 41 0.80 -1.56 0.31
CA TYR A 41 1.30 -1.29 -1.03
C TYR A 41 0.25 -1.67 -2.05
N PHE A 42 0.07 -0.84 -3.06
CA PHE A 42 -0.93 -1.05 -4.10
C PHE A 42 -0.44 -0.52 -5.44
N THR A 43 -1.09 -0.94 -6.51
CA THR A 43 -0.93 -0.38 -7.85
C THR A 43 -2.30 -0.22 -8.50
N GLU A 44 -2.38 0.57 -9.55
CA GLU A 44 -3.60 0.73 -10.34
C GLU A 44 -3.28 0.40 -11.79
N ARG A 45 -4.05 -0.51 -12.39
CA ARG A 45 -3.86 -0.96 -13.78
C ARG A 45 -5.20 -1.02 -14.48
N GLY A 46 -5.33 -0.25 -15.57
CA GLY A 46 -6.58 -0.20 -16.34
C GLY A 46 -7.80 0.24 -15.51
N GLY A 47 -7.62 1.12 -14.52
CA GLY A 47 -8.67 1.56 -13.60
C GLY A 47 -9.01 0.55 -12.50
N VAL A 48 -8.29 -0.57 -12.41
CA VAL A 48 -8.45 -1.56 -11.35
C VAL A 48 -7.38 -1.34 -10.29
N LEU A 49 -7.84 -1.08 -9.06
CA LEU A 49 -6.98 -1.01 -7.89
C LEU A 49 -6.58 -2.41 -7.43
N ILE A 50 -5.27 -2.67 -7.35
CA ILE A 50 -4.69 -3.95 -6.92
C ILE A 50 -3.89 -3.74 -5.64
N VAL A 51 -4.34 -4.37 -4.55
CA VAL A 51 -3.59 -4.41 -3.29
C VAL A 51 -2.55 -5.52 -3.37
N LEU A 52 -1.29 -5.16 -3.15
CA LEU A 52 -0.17 -6.09 -3.16
C LEU A 52 -0.06 -6.72 -1.77
N LEU A 53 -0.03 -8.06 -1.69
CA LEU A 53 0.14 -8.80 -0.44
C LEU A 53 1.60 -8.74 0.10
N ALA A 54 2.25 -7.59 -0.10
CA ALA A 54 3.44 -7.15 0.59
C ALA A 54 2.99 -5.99 1.47
N GLY A 55 3.11 -6.12 2.79
CA GLY A 55 2.61 -5.13 3.72
C GLY A 55 3.16 -5.44 5.10
N GLY A 56 3.36 -4.39 5.88
CA GLY A 56 4.09 -4.49 7.13
C GLY A 56 3.98 -3.20 7.91
N ASP A 57 4.97 -2.97 8.77
CA ASP A 57 5.12 -1.74 9.50
C ASP A 57 6.41 -1.03 9.11
N LYS A 58 6.67 0.11 9.75
CA LYS A 58 7.83 0.94 9.43
C LYS A 58 9.17 0.20 9.55
N SER A 59 9.27 -0.84 10.38
CA SER A 59 10.51 -1.60 10.58
C SER A 59 10.90 -2.46 9.36
N SER A 60 9.91 -2.90 8.59
CA SER A 60 10.08 -3.78 7.41
C SER A 60 9.96 -3.05 6.08
N GLN A 61 9.69 -1.74 6.12
CA GLN A 61 9.35 -0.89 4.97
C GLN A 61 10.25 -1.12 3.73
N ASN A 62 11.58 -1.09 3.88
CA ASN A 62 12.48 -1.24 2.73
C ASN A 62 12.33 -2.61 2.05
N LYS A 63 12.17 -3.67 2.83
CA LYS A 63 11.98 -5.03 2.31
C LYS A 63 10.62 -5.17 1.62
N ASP A 64 9.59 -4.58 2.20
CA ASP A 64 8.24 -4.62 1.65
C ASP A 64 8.13 -3.82 0.35
N ILE A 65 8.81 -2.66 0.24
CA ILE A 65 8.89 -1.89 -1.01
C ILE A 65 9.45 -2.75 -2.15
N GLN A 66 10.59 -3.43 -1.91
CA GLN A 66 11.21 -4.27 -2.93
C GLN A 66 10.29 -5.43 -3.34
N ARG A 67 9.62 -6.05 -2.36
CA ARG A 67 8.67 -7.14 -2.63
C ARG A 67 7.45 -6.64 -3.40
N ALA A 68 6.91 -5.47 -3.06
CA ALA A 68 5.78 -4.86 -3.74
C ALA A 68 6.12 -4.54 -5.21
N ILE A 69 7.30 -3.96 -5.47
CA ILE A 69 7.79 -3.70 -6.84
C ILE A 69 7.91 -5.01 -7.63
N ALA A 70 8.47 -6.06 -7.02
CA ALA A 70 8.58 -7.37 -7.68
C ALA A 70 7.20 -7.99 -8.00
N LEU A 71 6.24 -7.90 -7.08
CA LEU A 71 4.87 -8.35 -7.33
C LEU A 71 4.22 -7.55 -8.45
N ALA A 72 4.37 -6.22 -8.43
CA ALA A 72 3.77 -5.34 -9.41
C ALA A 72 4.27 -5.60 -10.84
N LYS A 73 5.52 -6.06 -11.02
CA LYS A 73 6.07 -6.42 -12.34
C LYS A 73 5.46 -7.71 -12.93
N ASN A 74 4.87 -8.56 -12.10
CA ASN A 74 4.26 -9.84 -12.50
C ASN A 74 2.73 -9.78 -12.62
N LEU A 75 2.14 -8.60 -12.39
CA LEU A 75 0.75 -8.30 -12.74
C LEU A 75 0.64 -7.96 -14.21
#